data_AF-A0A0C9SSC6-F1
#
_entry.id   AF-A0A0C9SSC6-F1
#
_cell.length_a   1.000
_cell.length_b   1.000
_cell.length_c   1.000
_cell.angle_alpha   90.00
_cell.angle_beta   90.00
_cell.angle_gamma   90.00
#
_symmetry.space_group_name_H-M   'P 1'
#
loop_
_entity.id
_entity.type
_entity.pdbx_description
1 polymer ?
#
loop_
_entity_poly.entity_id
_entity_poly.type
_entity_poly.pdbx_seq_one_letter_code
_entity_poly.pdbx_strand_id
1 'polypeptide(L)'
;TLTRRHTSLLVWMRTKHITLNEHLHRIKKSDTPDCPHCPGLKESVAHFVLVCPQYARERFILARSLRRQARYLRYLLSDSKAVPLLINYVNSTGCLKTTFGDV
;
A
#
# COMPACT_ATOMS: atom_id res chain seq x y z
N THR A 1 -18.58 7.05 3.17
CA THR A 1 -18.74 5.70 3.76
C THR A 1 -17.81 4.74 3.05
N LEU A 2 -17.18 3.79 3.75
CA LEU A 2 -16.28 2.81 3.12
C LEU A 2 -17.09 1.73 2.42
N THR A 3 -16.74 1.42 1.18
CA THR A 3 -17.34 0.30 0.44
C THR A 3 -16.80 -1.02 0.98
N ARG A 4 -17.46 -2.14 0.66
CA ARG A 4 -16.95 -3.48 1.00
C ARG A 4 -15.50 -3.68 0.50
N ARG A 5 -15.19 -3.19 -0.71
CA ARG A 5 -13.85 -3.30 -1.31
C ARG A 5 -12.81 -2.49 -0.54
N HIS A 6 -13.12 -1.25 -0.18
CA HIS A 6 -12.25 -0.42 0.66
C HIS A 6 -11.95 -1.11 2.00
N THR A 7 -12.96 -1.68 2.65
CA THR A 7 -12.79 -2.40 3.92
C THR A 7 -11.91 -3.64 3.74
N SER A 8 -12.12 -4.44 2.70
CA SER A 8 -11.28 -5.61 2.40
C SER A 8 -9.82 -5.21 2.17
N LEU A 9 -9.57 -4.18 1.35
CA LEU A 9 -8.22 -3.66 1.10
C LEU A 9 -7.53 -3.26 2.42
N LEU A 10 -8.20 -2.49 3.27
CA LEU A 10 -7.65 -2.06 4.55
C LEU A 10 -7.34 -3.24 5.48
N VAL A 11 -8.24 -4.22 5.57
CA VAL A 11 -8.00 -5.42 6.38
C VAL A 11 -6.76 -6.15 5.87
N TRP A 12 -6.64 -6.36 4.55
CA TRP A 12 -5.51 -7.04 3.94
C TRP A 12 -4.18 -6.29 4.15
N MET A 13 -4.19 -4.95 4.03
CA MET A 13 -3.02 -4.12 4.34
C MET A 13 -2.63 -4.21 5.82
N ARG A 14 -3.60 -4.15 6.74
CA ARG A 14 -3.36 -4.22 8.20
C ARG A 14 -2.81 -5.57 8.63
N THR A 15 -3.32 -6.67 8.08
CA THR A 15 -2.85 -8.02 8.37
C THR A 15 -1.60 -8.40 7.57
N LYS A 16 -1.17 -7.57 6.62
CA LYS A 16 -0.08 -7.86 5.67
C LYS A 16 -0.35 -9.11 4.82
N HIS A 17 -1.64 -9.42 4.60
CA HIS A 17 -2.09 -10.48 3.72
C HIS A 17 -2.48 -9.84 2.39
N ILE A 18 -1.53 -9.19 1.73
CA ILE A 18 -1.78 -8.42 0.51
C ILE A 18 -0.87 -8.89 -0.61
N THR A 19 -1.25 -8.66 -1.86
CA THR A 19 -0.54 -9.14 -3.07
C THR A 19 0.71 -8.32 -3.38
N LEU A 20 1.55 -8.11 -2.37
CA LEU A 20 2.92 -7.60 -2.48
C LEU A 20 3.91 -8.76 -2.29
N ASN A 21 5.09 -8.64 -2.88
CA ASN A 21 6.05 -9.75 -2.96
C ASN A 21 6.48 -10.31 -1.60
N GLU A 22 6.55 -9.50 -0.52
CA GLU A 22 6.86 -10.02 0.82
C GLU A 22 5.85 -11.10 1.27
N HIS A 23 4.56 -10.89 1.01
CA HIS A 23 3.53 -11.87 1.35
C HIS A 23 3.48 -13.00 0.32
N LEU A 24 3.55 -12.69 -0.98
CA LEU A 24 3.51 -13.68 -2.04
C LEU A 24 4.64 -14.70 -1.91
N HIS A 25 5.86 -14.26 -1.63
CA HIS A 25 7.00 -15.14 -1.40
C HIS A 25 6.78 -16.07 -0.20
N ARG A 26 6.24 -15.55 0.90
CA ARG A 26 5.93 -16.35 2.10
C ARG A 26 4.89 -17.45 1.83
N ILE A 27 3.95 -17.23 0.90
CA ILE A 27 2.99 -18.26 0.46
C ILE A 27 3.43 -19.01 -0.81
N LYS A 28 4.70 -18.89 -1.21
CA LYS A 28 5.30 -19.55 -2.38
C LYS A 28 4.60 -19.22 -3.71
N LYS A 29 4.14 -17.97 -3.85
CA LYS A 29 3.53 -17.40 -5.07
C LYS A 29 4.42 -16.40 -5.80
N SER A 30 5.57 -16.05 -5.23
CA SER A 30 6.63 -15.26 -5.87
C SER A 30 7.97 -15.91 -5.55
N ASP A 31 8.91 -15.88 -6.49
CA ASP A 31 10.27 -16.43 -6.32
C ASP A 31 11.14 -15.57 -5.39
N THR A 32 10.79 -14.29 -5.23
CA THR A 32 11.53 -13.35 -4.39
C THR A 32 10.58 -12.48 -3.55
N PRO A 33 10.95 -12.11 -2.31
CA PRO A 33 10.20 -11.14 -1.51
C PRO A 33 10.46 -9.68 -1.93
N ASP A 34 11.40 -9.44 -2.84
CA ASP A 34 11.91 -8.12 -3.16
C ASP A 34 10.95 -7.31 -4.03
N CYS A 35 11.00 -5.99 -3.88
CA CYS A 35 10.28 -5.07 -4.74
C CYS A 35 10.90 -5.08 -6.14
N PRO A 36 10.09 -5.18 -7.22
CA PRO A 36 10.58 -5.17 -8.60
C PRO A 36 11.36 -3.88 -8.94
N HIS A 37 11.08 -2.79 -8.23
CA HIS A 37 11.69 -1.48 -8.43
C HIS A 37 12.85 -1.19 -7.46
N CYS A 38 13.06 -2.05 -6.46
CA CYS A 38 14.10 -1.91 -5.45
C CYS A 38 14.72 -3.27 -5.10
N PRO A 39 15.63 -3.78 -5.95
CA PRO A 39 16.29 -5.06 -5.70
C PRO A 39 16.98 -5.10 -4.33
N GLY A 40 16.85 -6.21 -3.60
CA GLY A 40 17.38 -6.37 -2.25
C GLY A 40 16.53 -5.77 -1.13
N LEU A 41 15.44 -5.06 -1.45
CA LEU A 41 14.48 -4.54 -0.48
C LEU A 41 13.14 -5.26 -0.59
N LYS A 42 12.68 -5.85 0.51
CA LYS A 42 11.38 -6.53 0.57
C LYS A 42 10.22 -5.60 0.23
N GLU A 43 9.31 -6.06 -0.62
CA GLU A 43 8.08 -5.36 -0.94
C GLU A 43 7.03 -5.53 0.17
N SER A 44 7.29 -4.90 1.31
CA SER A 44 6.35 -4.85 2.43
C SER A 44 5.31 -3.73 2.24
N VAL A 45 4.20 -3.78 3.00
CA VAL A 45 3.23 -2.66 3.05
C VAL A 45 3.92 -1.34 3.44
N ALA A 46 4.89 -1.39 4.36
CA ALA A 46 5.66 -0.22 4.77
C ALA A 46 6.53 0.30 3.62
N HIS A 47 7.25 -0.59 2.92
CA HIS A 47 8.05 -0.20 1.77
C HIS A 47 7.18 0.41 0.67
N PHE A 48 6.09 -0.27 0.31
CA PHE A 48 5.13 0.16 -0.70
C PHE A 48 4.56 1.55 -0.40
N VAL A 49 4.09 1.80 0.83
CA VAL A 49 3.40 3.06 1.18
C VAL A 49 4.37 4.20 1.53
N LEU A 50 5.51 3.90 2.15
CA LEU A 50 6.37 4.92 2.76
C LEU A 50 7.72 5.11 2.09
N VAL A 51 8.22 4.15 1.30
CA VAL A 51 9.64 4.15 0.87
C VAL A 51 9.81 4.08 -0.64
N CYS A 52 9.03 3.24 -1.33
CA CYS A 52 9.30 2.85 -2.72
C CYS A 52 9.40 4.07 -3.66
N PRO A 53 10.54 4.25 -4.36
CA PRO A 53 10.80 5.40 -5.23
C PRO A 53 9.87 5.40 -6.45
N GLN A 54 9.46 4.23 -6.94
CA GLN A 54 8.50 4.11 -8.05
C GLN A 54 7.21 4.91 -7.80
N TYR A 55 6.75 4.94 -6.54
CA TYR A 55 5.50 5.60 -6.15
C TYR A 55 5.75 6.96 -5.48
N ALA A 56 6.91 7.60 -5.72
CA ALA A 56 7.28 8.86 -5.09
C ALA A 56 6.26 9.98 -5.39
N ARG A 57 5.69 10.02 -6.60
CA ARG A 57 4.70 11.01 -7.00
C ARG A 57 3.39 10.86 -6.22
N GLU A 58 2.86 9.65 -6.15
CA GLU A 58 1.62 9.34 -5.43
C GLU A 58 1.82 9.57 -3.93
N ARG A 59 2.98 9.19 -3.39
CA ARG A 59 3.36 9.46 -1.99
C ARG A 59 3.44 10.95 -1.71
N PHE A 60 3.96 11.75 -2.63
CA PHE A 60 4.01 13.20 -2.48
C PHE A 60 2.59 13.80 -2.41
N ILE A 61 1.66 13.34 -3.25
CA ILE A 61 0.26 13.78 -3.21
C ILE A 61 -0.39 13.40 -1.87
N LEU A 62 -0.20 12.15 -1.41
CA LEU A 62 -0.67 11.69 -0.11
C LEU A 62 -0.11 12.55 1.03
N ALA A 63 1.20 12.83 0.99
CA ALA A 63 1.90 13.62 1.99
C ALA A 63 1.49 15.09 2.01
N ARG A 64 1.16 15.68 0.85
CA ARG A 64 0.68 17.06 0.78
C ARG A 64 -0.62 17.26 1.56
N SER A 65 -1.51 16.28 1.53
CA SER A 65 -2.80 16.31 2.22
C SER A 65 -2.68 16.04 3.72
N LEU A 66 -1.78 15.13 4.13
CA LEU A 66 -1.65 14.66 5.51
C LEU A 66 -0.45 15.24 6.27
N ARG A 67 0.41 16.01 5.60
CA ARG A 67 1.63 16.63 6.15
C ARG A 67 2.50 15.62 6.91
N ARG A 68 2.87 15.95 8.15
CA ARG A 68 3.76 15.15 9.00
C ARG A 68 3.18 13.79 9.34
N GLN A 69 1.84 13.66 9.34
CA GLN A 69 1.16 12.42 9.70
C GLN A 69 1.29 11.33 8.62
N ALA A 70 1.57 11.71 7.36
CA ALA A 70 1.78 10.77 6.25
C ALA A 70 2.97 9.81 6.45
N ARG A 71 3.85 10.11 7.41
CA ARG A 71 5.05 9.33 7.72
C ARG A 71 4.75 8.10 8.58
N TYR A 72 3.56 8.01 9.17
CA TYR A 72 3.20 6.95 10.11
C TYR A 72 2.23 5.97 9.46
N LEU A 73 2.71 4.78 9.12
CA LEU A 73 1.87 3.74 8.50
C LEU A 73 0.62 3.42 9.33
N ARG A 74 0.76 3.35 10.67
CA ARG A 74 -0.38 3.10 11.58
C ARG A 74 -1.45 4.18 11.46
N TYR A 75 -1.07 5.44 11.26
CA TYR A 75 -2.01 6.54 11.05
C TYR A 75 -2.74 6.38 9.72
N LEU A 76 -1.99 6.14 8.63
CA LEU A 76 -2.54 5.92 7.28
C LEU A 76 -3.54 4.77 7.22
N LEU A 77 -3.29 3.71 7.97
CA LEU A 77 -4.14 2.51 7.98
C LEU A 77 -5.35 2.62 8.89
N SER A 78 -5.41 3.56 9.84
CA SER A 78 -6.43 3.53 10.92
C SER A 78 -7.24 4.82 11.07
N ASP A 79 -6.71 5.97 10.68
CA ASP A 79 -7.39 7.25 10.85
C ASP A 79 -8.43 7.48 9.75
N SER A 80 -9.64 7.89 10.14
CA SER A 80 -10.76 8.06 9.21
C SER A 80 -10.54 9.16 8.17
N LYS A 81 -9.64 10.13 8.43
CA LYS A 81 -9.24 11.17 7.46
C LYS A 81 -8.15 10.67 6.53
N ALA A 82 -7.27 9.80 7.01
CA ALA A 82 -6.13 9.28 6.24
C ALA A 82 -6.51 8.14 5.30
N VAL A 83 -7.42 7.26 5.73
CA VAL A 83 -7.82 6.05 5.01
C VAL A 83 -8.31 6.35 3.58
N PRO A 84 -9.21 7.33 3.32
CA PRO A 84 -9.63 7.64 1.95
C PRO A 84 -8.47 8.09 1.05
N LEU A 85 -7.51 8.83 1.61
CA LEU A 85 -6.33 9.30 0.88
C LEU A 85 -5.37 8.15 0.58
N LEU A 86 -5.22 7.19 1.50
CA LEU A 86 -4.45 5.97 1.27
C LEU A 86 -5.09 5.11 0.17
N ILE A 87 -6.41 4.99 0.13
CA ILE A 87 -7.11 4.27 -0.95
C ILE A 87 -6.84 4.93 -2.30
N ASN A 88 -6.94 6.25 -2.39
CA ASN A 88 -6.62 6.99 -3.62
C ASN A 88 -5.16 6.78 -4.05
N TYR A 89 -4.23 6.73 -3.09
CA TYR A 89 -2.84 6.37 -3.34
C TYR A 89 -2.75 4.97 -3.98
N VAL A 90 -3.37 3.96 -3.37
CA VAL A 90 -3.38 2.58 -3.89
C VAL A 90 -3.92 2.53 -5.32
N ASN A 91 -5.06 3.17 -5.59
CA ASN A 91 -5.66 3.22 -6.92
C ASN A 91 -4.74 3.89 -7.94
N SER A 92 -4.13 5.02 -7.57
CA SER A 92 -3.25 5.78 -8.46
C SER A 92 -1.98 5.01 -8.81
N THR A 93 -1.46 4.17 -7.90
CA THR A 93 -0.28 3.33 -8.18
C THR A 93 -0.58 2.16 -9.12
N GLY A 94 -1.84 1.70 -9.21
CA GLY A 94 -2.22 0.52 -10.00
C GLY A 94 -1.64 -0.82 -9.51
N CYS A 95 -0.76 -0.80 -8.49
CA CYS A 95 -0.02 -1.96 -7.97
C CYS A 95 -0.93 -3.14 -7.60
N LEU A 96 -2.11 -2.84 -7.05
CA LEU A 96 -3.05 -3.84 -6.55
C LEU A 96 -4.29 -4.02 -7.45
N LYS A 97 -4.29 -3.43 -8.65
CA LYS A 97 -5.43 -3.43 -9.57
C LYS A 97 -5.85 -4.84 -10.00
N THR A 98 -4.91 -5.76 -10.13
CA THR A 98 -5.19 -7.18 -10.47
C THR A 98 -6.00 -7.89 -9.39
N THR A 99 -5.84 -7.49 -8.12
CA THR A 99 -6.47 -8.17 -6.98
C THR A 99 -7.77 -7.50 -6.54
N PHE A 100 -7.81 -6.17 -6.53
CA PHE A 100 -8.95 -5.40 -6.01
C PHE A 100 -9.73 -4.64 -7.09
N GLY A 101 -9.26 -4.61 -8.34
CA GLY A 101 -9.79 -3.74 -9.39
C GLY A 101 -9.47 -2.27 -9.12
N ASP A 102 -10.22 -1.38 -9.74
CA ASP A 102 -10.28 0.02 -9.30
C ASP A 102 -11.12 0.03 -8.00
N VAL A 103 -10.48 0.40 -6.88
CA VAL A 103 -11.06 0.27 -5.54
C VAL A 103 -11.84 1.51 -5.16
#